data_AF-A0AAE9Z3A5-F1
#
_entry.id   AF-A0AAE9Z3A5-F1
#
_cell.length_a   1.000
_cell.length_b   1.000
_cell.length_c   1.000
_cell.angle_alpha   90.00
_cell.angle_beta   90.00
_cell.angle_gamma   90.00
#
_symmetry.space_group_name_H-M   'P 1'
#
loop_
_entity.id
_entity.type
_entity.pdbx_description
1 polymer ?
#
loop_
_entity_poly.entity_id
_entity_poly.type
_entity_poly.pdbx_seq_one_letter_code
_entity_poly.pdbx_strand_id
1 'polypeptide(L)'
;MNIKQLLLSCVCLFAIPATNSAEYNITDRQRAAHKVINSAPQLFLFNPKGELIHHSRGFHSGLKKAFKNTEQVENAEQLKNNLLNLTQAPRNFDDYEFTLFYLGIDEGVGPCPPCRKQERLLEKIKDKMADKKINYHVVNIIQETYYLDE
;
A
#
# COMPACT_ATOMS: atom_id res chain seq x y z
N MET A 1 -37.47 22.42 43.28
CA MET A 1 -36.02 22.17 43.20
C MET A 1 -35.73 21.52 41.86
N ASN A 2 -34.90 22.19 41.05
CA ASN A 2 -34.45 21.76 39.73
C ASN A 2 -33.69 20.43 39.76
N ILE A 3 -33.76 19.65 38.68
CA ILE A 3 -32.58 19.10 37.99
C ILE A 3 -33.00 18.83 36.53
N LYS A 4 -32.53 19.69 35.63
CA LYS A 4 -32.44 19.38 34.19
C LYS A 4 -31.21 18.46 34.04
N GLN A 5 -31.42 17.18 33.72
CA GLN A 5 -30.33 16.31 33.31
C GLN A 5 -30.00 16.59 31.84
N LEU A 6 -28.85 17.26 31.65
CA LEU A 6 -28.19 17.45 30.37
C LEU A 6 -27.69 16.07 29.90
N LEU A 7 -28.33 15.49 28.87
CA LEU A 7 -27.77 14.36 28.12
C LEU A 7 -26.61 14.90 27.26
N LEU A 8 -25.42 14.92 27.83
CA LEU A 8 -24.18 15.15 27.10
C LEU A 8 -23.88 13.88 26.29
N SER A 9 -24.45 13.80 25.09
CA SER A 9 -24.14 12.74 24.13
C SER A 9 -22.69 12.87 23.71
N CYS A 10 -21.81 12.11 24.34
CA CYS A 10 -20.41 11.98 23.98
C CYS A 10 -20.34 11.23 22.64
N VAL A 11 -20.45 11.97 21.54
CA VAL A 11 -20.11 11.46 20.21
C VAL A 11 -18.62 11.16 20.22
N CYS A 12 -18.27 9.91 20.52
CA CYS A 12 -16.94 9.39 20.24
C CYS A 12 -16.77 9.39 18.71
N LEU A 13 -16.31 10.52 18.16
CA LEU A 13 -15.71 10.53 16.84
C LEU A 13 -14.52 9.58 16.90
N PHE A 14 -14.69 8.36 16.39
CA PHE A 14 -13.58 7.50 16.05
C PHE A 14 -12.78 8.23 14.97
N ALA A 15 -11.77 8.98 15.41
CA ALA A 15 -10.76 9.52 14.52
C ALA A 15 -10.02 8.32 13.93
N ILE A 16 -10.45 7.87 12.75
CA ILE A 16 -9.68 6.92 11.95
C ILE A 16 -8.33 7.60 11.72
N PRO A 17 -7.20 6.97 12.11
CA PRO A 17 -5.88 7.57 11.92
C PRO A 17 -5.72 7.90 10.43
N ALA A 18 -5.30 9.14 10.15
CA ALA A 18 -5.21 9.69 8.79
C ALA A 18 -4.31 8.86 7.87
N THR A 19 -3.43 8.04 8.45
CA THR A 19 -2.48 7.19 7.77
C THR A 19 -2.39 5.86 8.51
N ASN A 20 -2.77 4.76 7.86
CA ASN A 20 -2.41 3.41 8.30
C ASN A 20 -1.22 2.96 7.45
N SER A 21 -0.28 2.26 8.09
CA SER A 21 0.88 1.68 7.43
C SER A 21 0.96 0.20 7.80
N ALA A 22 0.85 -0.68 6.81
CA ALA A 22 0.99 -2.12 6.98
C ALA A 22 2.22 -2.64 6.23
N GLU A 23 2.88 -3.64 6.80
CA GLU A 23 4.05 -4.28 6.21
C GLU A 23 3.78 -5.77 5.99
N TYR A 24 4.16 -6.27 4.82
CA TYR A 24 3.99 -7.66 4.41
C TYR A 24 5.34 -8.21 3.98
N ASN A 25 5.80 -9.27 4.63
CA ASN A 25 7.01 -9.97 4.21
C ASN A 25 6.60 -11.21 3.42
N ILE A 26 7.01 -11.27 2.17
CA ILE A 26 6.66 -12.35 1.23
C ILE A 26 7.93 -12.97 0.64
N THR A 27 7.89 -14.26 0.34
CA THR A 27 8.98 -14.90 -0.41
C THR A 27 8.75 -14.75 -1.92
N ASP A 28 9.83 -14.91 -2.70
CA ASP A 28 9.71 -14.93 -4.17
C ASP A 28 8.78 -16.05 -4.67
N ARG A 29 8.75 -17.18 -3.95
CA ARG A 29 7.82 -18.29 -4.20
C ARG A 29 6.36 -17.87 -4.03
N GLN A 30 6.04 -17.16 -2.94
CA GLN A 30 4.67 -16.67 -2.71
C GLN A 30 4.25 -15.65 -3.77
N ARG A 31 5.15 -14.74 -4.14
CA ARG A 31 4.95 -13.79 -5.25
C ARG A 31 4.61 -14.52 -6.55
N ALA A 32 5.41 -15.53 -6.90
CA ALA A 32 5.23 -16.34 -8.11
C ALA A 32 3.91 -17.12 -8.09
N ALA A 33 3.56 -17.73 -6.95
CA ALA A 33 2.31 -18.47 -6.79
C ALA A 33 1.06 -17.60 -7.03
N HIS A 34 1.12 -16.31 -6.65
CA HIS A 34 0.05 -15.34 -6.87
C HIS A 34 0.16 -14.57 -8.18
N LYS A 35 1.06 -14.97 -9.08
CA LYS A 35 1.25 -14.36 -10.40
C LYS A 35 1.50 -12.85 -10.34
N VAL A 36 2.10 -12.36 -9.25
CA VAL A 36 2.61 -10.98 -9.19
C VAL A 36 3.92 -10.92 -9.97
N ILE A 37 4.10 -9.89 -10.78
CA ILE A 37 5.19 -9.80 -11.76
C ILE A 37 6.55 -9.81 -11.04
N ASN A 38 7.53 -10.49 -11.62
CA ASN A 38 8.90 -10.52 -11.09
C ASN A 38 9.66 -9.24 -11.47
N SER A 39 9.34 -8.14 -10.81
CA SER A 39 10.09 -6.88 -10.93
C SER A 39 10.05 -6.13 -9.62
N ALA A 40 11.08 -5.34 -9.34
CA ALA A 40 11.08 -4.42 -8.20
C ALA A 40 11.79 -3.11 -8.54
N PRO A 41 11.33 -1.96 -8.01
CA PRO A 41 10.12 -1.83 -7.21
C PRO A 41 8.84 -1.97 -8.06
N GLN A 42 7.69 -2.20 -7.43
CA GLN A 42 6.37 -2.03 -8.05
C GLN A 42 5.53 -1.07 -7.22
N LEU A 43 4.62 -0.36 -7.88
CA LEU A 43 3.64 0.51 -7.22
C LEU A 43 2.25 0.15 -7.69
N PHE A 44 1.31 0.08 -6.76
CA PHE A 44 -0.12 -0.06 -7.04
C PHE A 44 -0.88 1.02 -6.29
N LEU A 45 -1.51 1.94 -7.01
CA LEU A 45 -2.27 3.04 -6.43
C LEU A 45 -3.75 2.84 -6.72
N PHE A 46 -4.54 2.77 -5.66
CA PHE A 46 -5.98 2.63 -5.70
C PHE A 46 -6.65 3.93 -5.28
N ASN A 47 -7.78 4.23 -5.91
CA ASN A 47 -8.69 5.30 -5.48
C ASN A 47 -9.66 4.77 -4.39
N PRO A 48 -10.56 5.62 -3.84
CA PRO A 48 -11.48 5.20 -2.76
C PRO A 48 -12.49 4.12 -3.18
N LYS A 49 -12.74 3.97 -4.49
CA LYS A 49 -13.60 2.90 -5.04
C LYS A 49 -12.86 1.56 -5.14
N GLY A 50 -11.59 1.52 -4.78
CA GLY A 50 -10.72 0.35 -4.92
C GLY A 50 -10.34 0.06 -6.37
N GLU A 51 -10.42 1.04 -7.26
CA GLU A 51 -10.01 0.92 -8.66
C GLU A 51 -8.51 1.18 -8.77
N LEU A 52 -7.77 0.34 -9.51
CA LEU A 52 -6.34 0.50 -9.72
C LEU A 52 -6.09 1.59 -10.77
N ILE A 53 -5.73 2.80 -10.31
CA ILE A 53 -5.55 3.99 -11.16
C ILE A 53 -4.09 4.26 -11.56
N HIS A 54 -3.16 3.52 -10.96
CA HIS A 54 -1.77 3.50 -11.41
C HIS A 54 -1.08 2.19 -11.02
N HIS A 55 -0.31 1.65 -11.95
CA HIS A 55 0.60 0.54 -11.74
C HIS A 55 1.92 0.80 -12.45
N SER A 56 3.05 0.56 -11.77
CA SER A 56 4.37 0.64 -12.39
C SER A 56 5.26 -0.53 -11.98
N ARG A 57 6.16 -0.87 -12.91
CA ARG A 57 7.16 -1.94 -12.79
C ARG A 57 8.52 -1.30 -12.95
N GLY A 58 9.17 -1.01 -11.83
CA GLY A 58 10.41 -0.24 -11.75
C GLY A 58 10.20 1.12 -11.09
N PHE A 59 11.30 1.86 -10.97
CA PHE A 59 11.29 3.20 -10.38
C PHE A 59 10.37 4.14 -11.19
N HIS A 60 9.51 4.87 -10.48
CA HIS A 60 8.58 5.82 -11.07
C HIS A 60 8.71 7.21 -10.43
N SER A 61 9.48 8.09 -11.09
CA SER A 61 9.71 9.47 -10.65
C SER A 61 8.44 10.34 -10.66
N GLY A 62 7.42 9.95 -11.43
CA GLY A 62 6.17 10.67 -11.64
C GLY A 62 5.09 10.41 -10.59
N LEU A 63 5.37 9.69 -9.50
CA LEU A 63 4.33 9.17 -8.59
C LEU A 63 3.38 10.24 -8.04
N LYS A 64 3.87 11.45 -7.72
CA LYS A 64 2.99 12.54 -7.26
C LYS A 64 1.90 12.90 -8.29
N LYS A 65 2.20 12.78 -9.59
CA LYS A 65 1.21 13.03 -10.66
C LYS A 65 0.18 11.91 -10.75
N ALA A 66 0.56 10.67 -10.45
CA ALA A 66 -0.34 9.51 -10.50
C ALA A 66 -1.53 9.61 -9.54
N PHE A 67 -1.39 10.35 -8.42
CA PHE A 67 -2.50 10.68 -7.51
C PHE A 67 -3.61 11.55 -8.15
N LYS A 68 -3.38 12.10 -9.34
CA LYS A 68 -4.40 12.84 -10.10
C LYS A 68 -5.11 11.97 -11.14
N ASN A 69 -4.70 10.71 -11.30
CA ASN A 69 -5.32 9.81 -12.26
C ASN A 69 -6.73 9.43 -11.79
N THR A 70 -7.65 9.37 -12.74
CA THR A 70 -9.03 8.94 -12.51
C THR A 70 -9.39 7.67 -13.26
N GLU A 71 -8.61 7.32 -14.30
CA GLU A 71 -8.85 6.17 -15.15
C GLU A 71 -8.17 4.92 -14.60
N GLN A 72 -8.83 3.78 -14.77
CA GLN A 72 -8.25 2.49 -14.43
C GLN A 72 -7.13 2.13 -15.42
N VAL A 73 -6.10 1.47 -14.91
CA VAL A 73 -5.07 0.88 -15.79
C VAL A 73 -5.61 -0.34 -16.53
N GLU A 74 -4.99 -0.70 -17.65
CA GLU A 74 -5.28 -1.97 -18.32
C GLU A 74 -5.04 -3.16 -17.38
N ASN A 75 -5.91 -4.18 -17.46
CA ASN A 75 -5.87 -5.38 -16.62
C ASN A 75 -5.96 -5.09 -15.10
N ALA A 76 -6.58 -3.96 -14.71
CA ALA A 76 -6.71 -3.52 -13.32
C ALA A 76 -7.23 -4.60 -12.37
N GLU A 77 -8.30 -5.31 -12.72
CA GLU A 77 -8.86 -6.37 -11.87
C GLU A 77 -7.90 -7.53 -11.64
N GLN A 78 -7.21 -7.99 -12.69
CA GLN A 78 -6.25 -9.08 -12.57
C GLN A 78 -5.08 -8.67 -11.67
N LEU A 79 -4.51 -7.48 -11.89
CA LEU A 79 -3.41 -6.95 -11.08
C LEU A 79 -3.83 -6.77 -9.62
N LYS A 80 -5.01 -6.19 -9.39
CA LYS A 80 -5.62 -6.04 -8.06
C LYS A 80 -5.77 -7.39 -7.36
N ASN A 81 -6.37 -8.37 -8.02
CA ASN A 81 -6.62 -9.68 -7.42
C ASN A 81 -5.32 -10.43 -7.10
N ASN A 82 -4.32 -10.39 -7.99
CA ASN A 82 -3.01 -10.99 -7.73
C ASN A 82 -2.34 -10.37 -6.50
N LEU A 83 -2.34 -9.04 -6.40
CA LEU A 83 -1.75 -8.33 -5.25
C LEU A 83 -2.50 -8.62 -3.95
N LEU A 84 -3.83 -8.49 -3.94
CA LEU A 84 -4.61 -8.65 -2.72
C LEU A 84 -4.65 -10.10 -2.23
N ASN A 85 -4.59 -11.08 -3.14
CA ASN A 85 -4.43 -12.48 -2.75
C ASN A 85 -3.03 -12.76 -2.20
N LEU A 86 -1.99 -12.09 -2.71
CA LEU A 86 -0.62 -12.22 -2.18
C LEU A 86 -0.50 -11.65 -0.77
N THR A 87 -1.02 -10.43 -0.53
CA THR A 87 -0.86 -9.72 0.74
C THR A 87 -1.91 -10.07 1.78
N GLN A 88 -3.06 -10.60 1.35
CA GLN A 88 -4.26 -10.77 2.19
C GLN A 88 -4.71 -9.45 2.85
N ALA A 89 -4.36 -8.32 2.23
CA ALA A 89 -4.73 -6.99 2.72
C ALA A 89 -6.26 -6.78 2.70
N PRO A 90 -6.81 -5.93 3.58
CA PRO A 90 -8.21 -5.56 3.55
C PRO A 90 -8.64 -5.06 2.18
N ARG A 91 -9.83 -5.50 1.72
CA ARG A 91 -10.41 -5.08 0.44
C ARG A 91 -11.25 -3.81 0.55
N ASN A 92 -11.30 -3.19 1.73
CA ASN A 92 -11.96 -1.90 1.90
C ASN A 92 -11.00 -0.75 1.58
N PHE A 93 -11.43 0.16 0.72
CA PHE A 93 -10.63 1.30 0.24
C PHE A 93 -11.27 2.66 0.55
N ASP A 94 -12.54 2.67 0.99
CA ASP A 94 -13.35 3.90 1.08
C ASP A 94 -12.97 4.82 2.26
N ASP A 95 -12.28 4.28 3.27
CA ASP A 95 -11.77 5.02 4.43
C ASP A 95 -10.66 6.04 4.08
N TYR A 96 -10.05 5.92 2.89
CA TYR A 96 -8.89 6.70 2.47
C TYR A 96 -9.11 7.38 1.11
N GLU A 97 -8.48 8.54 0.89
CA GLU A 97 -8.46 9.19 -0.44
C GLU A 97 -7.69 8.34 -1.45
N PHE A 98 -6.65 7.64 -0.98
CA PHE A 98 -5.86 6.72 -1.79
C PHE A 98 -5.31 5.57 -0.95
N THR A 99 -5.09 4.42 -1.59
CA THR A 99 -4.30 3.32 -1.01
C THR A 99 -3.14 3.00 -1.93
N LEU A 100 -1.91 3.02 -1.40
CA LEU A 100 -0.69 2.78 -2.15
C LEU A 100 0.02 1.54 -1.62
N PHE A 101 0.21 0.53 -2.46
CA PHE A 101 1.14 -0.55 -2.21
C PHE A 101 2.47 -0.27 -2.90
N TYR A 102 3.56 -0.33 -2.15
CA TYR A 102 4.92 -0.37 -2.62
C TYR A 102 5.46 -1.79 -2.46
N LEU A 103 5.93 -2.39 -3.54
CA LEU A 103 6.57 -3.70 -3.52
C LEU A 103 8.06 -3.53 -3.78
N GLY A 104 8.90 -3.95 -2.83
CA GLY A 104 10.36 -3.82 -2.89
C GLY A 104 11.07 -5.15 -2.66
N ILE A 105 12.38 -5.16 -2.88
CA ILE A 105 13.26 -6.27 -2.50
C ILE A 105 14.03 -5.85 -1.26
N ASP A 106 13.99 -6.70 -0.24
CA ASP A 106 14.75 -6.52 0.99
C ASP A 106 16.26 -6.62 0.73
N GLU A 107 17.06 -5.86 1.48
CA GLU A 107 18.53 -5.86 1.28
C GLU A 107 19.16 -7.23 1.58
N GLY A 108 18.53 -8.05 2.43
CA GLY A 108 18.96 -9.42 2.72
C GLY A 108 18.84 -10.37 1.53
N VAL A 109 17.99 -10.05 0.53
CA VAL A 109 17.91 -10.81 -0.72
C VAL A 109 18.98 -10.38 -1.72
N GLY A 110 19.27 -9.08 -1.78
CA GLY A 110 20.26 -8.51 -2.68
C GLY A 110 20.06 -7.01 -2.92
N PRO A 111 21.04 -6.34 -3.55
CA PRO A 111 20.97 -4.90 -3.77
C PRO A 111 19.85 -4.55 -4.76
N CYS A 112 18.96 -3.63 -4.34
CA CYS A 112 17.97 -3.02 -5.22
C CYS A 112 18.08 -1.48 -5.23
N PRO A 113 19.06 -0.89 -5.96
CA PRO A 113 19.16 0.56 -6.11
C PRO A 113 17.87 1.28 -6.56
N PRO A 114 17.05 0.75 -7.50
CA PRO A 114 15.80 1.41 -7.85
C PRO A 114 14.77 1.38 -6.72
N CYS A 115 14.76 0.35 -5.86
CA CYS A 115 13.92 0.28 -4.66
C CYS A 115 14.28 1.42 -3.69
N ARG A 116 15.56 1.58 -3.35
CA ARG A 116 16.04 2.65 -2.46
C ARG A 116 15.75 4.04 -3.01
N LYS A 117 15.81 4.23 -4.33
CA LYS A 117 15.38 5.49 -4.98
C LYS A 117 13.88 5.73 -4.84
N GLN A 118 13.06 4.69 -4.97
CA GLN A 118 11.61 4.78 -4.85
C GLN A 118 11.18 5.07 -3.41
N GLU A 119 11.76 4.41 -2.41
CA GLU A 119 11.51 4.66 -0.99
C GLU A 119 11.78 6.11 -0.60
N ARG A 120 12.93 6.66 -1.00
CA ARG A 120 13.25 8.08 -0.78
C ARG A 120 12.25 9.04 -1.44
N LEU A 121 11.67 8.64 -2.57
CA LEU A 121 10.61 9.41 -3.22
C LEU A 121 9.29 9.29 -2.46
N LEU A 122 8.97 8.11 -1.95
CA LEU A 122 7.77 7.86 -1.14
C LEU A 122 7.79 8.68 0.15
N GLU A 123 8.90 8.74 0.86
CA GLU A 123 9.03 9.59 2.06
C GLU A 123 8.78 11.07 1.73
N LYS A 124 9.37 11.58 0.64
CA LYS A 124 9.09 12.95 0.18
C LYS A 124 7.63 13.17 -0.23
N ILE A 125 6.93 12.14 -0.67
CA ILE A 125 5.51 12.22 -1.03
C ILE A 125 4.64 12.22 0.21
N LYS A 126 4.94 11.37 1.20
CA LYS A 126 4.28 11.36 2.51
C LYS A 126 4.32 12.76 3.14
N ASP A 127 5.49 13.38 3.18
CA ASP A 127 5.65 14.74 3.72
C ASP A 127 4.83 15.79 2.94
N LYS A 128 4.85 15.71 1.61
CA LYS A 128 4.19 16.68 0.73
C LYS A 128 2.68 16.50 0.59
N MET A 129 2.15 15.38 1.08
CA MET A 129 0.74 15.01 1.00
C MET A 129 0.21 14.65 2.38
N ALA A 130 0.77 15.24 3.44
CA ALA A 130 0.33 15.00 4.82
C ALA A 130 -1.12 15.44 5.09
N ASP A 131 -1.67 16.32 4.24
CA ASP A 131 -3.09 16.71 4.24
C ASP A 131 -4.02 15.65 3.63
N LYS A 132 -3.46 14.62 2.97
CA LYS A 132 -4.20 13.56 2.29
C LYS A 132 -4.28 12.31 3.14
N LYS A 133 -5.46 11.69 3.16
CA LYS A 133 -5.64 10.37 3.79
C LYS A 133 -5.13 9.28 2.86
N ILE A 134 -3.86 8.92 2.98
CA ILE A 134 -3.25 7.87 2.15
C ILE A 134 -2.93 6.66 3.03
N ASN A 135 -3.45 5.50 2.66
CA ASN A 135 -3.12 4.22 3.28
C ASN A 135 -1.89 3.63 2.59
N TYR A 136 -0.77 3.48 3.31
CA TYR A 136 0.48 2.98 2.74
C TYR A 136 0.69 1.52 3.11
N HIS A 137 0.99 0.68 2.12
CA HIS A 137 1.32 -0.72 2.32
C HIS A 137 2.71 -0.97 1.75
N VAL A 138 3.58 -1.56 2.55
CA VAL A 138 4.94 -1.97 2.15
C VAL A 138 4.96 -3.47 2.04
N VAL A 139 5.34 -3.98 0.87
CA VAL A 139 5.46 -5.41 0.60
C VAL A 139 6.93 -5.70 0.29
N ASN A 140 7.61 -6.38 1.20
CA ASN A 140 9.01 -6.72 1.09
C ASN A 140 9.15 -8.16 0.57
N ILE A 141 9.84 -8.31 -0.56
CA ILE A 141 10.32 -9.63 -1.00
C ILE A 141 11.55 -9.96 -0.15
N ILE A 142 11.42 -10.97 0.69
CA ILE A 142 12.46 -11.45 1.62
C ILE A 142 13.04 -12.78 1.16
N GLN A 143 14.20 -13.13 1.70
CA GLN A 143 14.85 -14.40 1.42
C GLN A 143 14.04 -15.54 2.05
N GLU A 144 13.87 -16.63 1.30
CA GLU A 144 13.25 -17.84 1.85
C GLU A 144 14.21 -18.46 2.87
N THR A 145 13.80 -18.52 4.14
CA THR A 145 14.54 -19.22 5.18
C THR A 145 14.15 -20.69 5.18
N TYR A 146 15.12 -21.57 4.91
CA TYR A 146 14.95 -23.00 5.09
C TYR A 146 15.46 -23.37 6.47
N TYR A 147 14.58 -23.88 7.33
CA TYR A 147 15.03 -24.63 8.50
C TYR A 147 15.38 -26.04 8.00
N LEU A 148 16.65 -26.41 8.12
CA LEU A 148 17.04 -27.82 8.08
C LEU A 148 16.68 -28.35 9.47
N ASP A 149 15.63 -29.16 9.56
CA ASP A 149 15.37 -29.93 10.76
C ASP A 149 16.57 -30.88 10.96
N GLU A 150 17.36 -30.65 12.03
CA GLU A 150 18.46 -31.53 12.44
C GLU A 150 17.96 -32.88 12.98
#